data_AF-A0A2Z5ZI99-F1
#
_entry.id   AF-A0A2Z5ZI99-F1
#
_cell.length_a   1.000
_cell.length_b   1.000
_cell.length_c   1.000
_cell.angle_alpha   90.00
_cell.angle_beta   90.00
_cell.angle_gamma   90.00
#
_symmetry.space_group_name_H-M   'P 1'
#
loop_
_entity.id
_entity.type
_entity.pdbx_description
1 polymer ?
#
loop_
_entity_poly.entity_id
_entity_poly.type
_entity_poly.pdbx_seq_one_letter_code
_entity_poly.pdbx_strand_id
1 'polypeptide(L)'
;MLASLPDIMLEPLVRAGLLEDLGRGADVTTNALIGPDDKVRVVVRSRVAGVLAGLDLVRLSFHLIDPSLRFERCAAEGASIAPQDVVAVVEGSARSVLTGERVGLNFVSHLSGIATATAEIVRSVHGTKAQICCTRKTLPGFRAIQKYAVRAGGGISHRMGLDDAILIKDNHIALAGSIQNAVERARAYAGHMTKIEVEVDTPEQLQELLSVNGVDAVLLDNMPPKPCGSVLLWYKAKCLPRLRAVLPPKRLRLLPKPGLICFLWGG
;
A
#
# COMPACT_ATOMS: atom_id res chain seq x y z
N MET A 1 -0.25 -3.23 -15.35
CA MET A 1 -0.67 -1.82 -15.50
C MET A 1 -1.33 -1.41 -14.20
N LEU A 2 -0.82 -0.38 -13.52
CA LEU A 2 -1.39 0.11 -12.26
C LEU A 2 -2.57 1.03 -12.60
N ALA A 3 -3.77 0.68 -12.14
CA ALA A 3 -4.95 1.53 -12.33
C ALA A 3 -4.87 2.75 -11.42
N SER A 4 -5.07 3.95 -11.98
CA SER A 4 -5.14 5.20 -11.22
C SER A 4 -6.32 5.19 -10.23
N LEU A 5 -6.19 5.98 -9.16
CA LEU A 5 -7.29 6.22 -8.24
C LEU A 5 -8.15 7.38 -8.79
N PRO A 6 -9.49 7.26 -8.78
CA PRO A 6 -10.35 8.37 -9.19
C PRO A 6 -10.14 9.63 -8.34
N ASP A 7 -10.23 10.80 -8.96
CA ASP A 7 -10.01 12.10 -8.30
C ASP A 7 -10.91 12.29 -7.07
N ILE A 8 -12.16 11.80 -7.10
CA ILE A 8 -13.07 11.88 -5.94
C ILE A 8 -12.52 11.20 -4.67
N MET A 9 -11.59 10.26 -4.81
CA MET A 9 -10.91 9.62 -3.67
C MET A 9 -9.67 10.38 -3.20
N LEU A 10 -9.06 11.18 -4.07
CA LEU A 10 -7.80 11.88 -3.83
C LEU A 10 -8.02 13.33 -3.40
N GLU A 11 -8.96 14.00 -4.05
CA GLU A 11 -9.27 15.42 -3.92
C GLU A 11 -9.54 15.84 -2.46
N PRO A 12 -10.30 15.07 -1.64
CA PRO A 12 -10.49 15.45 -0.23
C PRO A 12 -9.18 15.50 0.57
N LEU A 13 -8.23 14.61 0.30
CA LEU A 13 -6.92 14.58 0.97
C LEU A 13 -6.08 15.78 0.54
N VAL A 14 -6.07 16.07 -0.76
CA VAL A 14 -5.32 17.20 -1.32
C VAL A 14 -5.91 18.52 -0.84
N ARG A 15 -7.24 18.67 -0.86
CA ARG A 15 -7.95 19.84 -0.34
C ARG A 15 -7.63 20.06 1.14
N ALA A 16 -7.67 19.01 1.96
CA ALA A 16 -7.33 19.13 3.38
C ALA A 16 -5.89 19.63 3.57
N GLY A 17 -4.92 19.10 2.82
CA GLY A 17 -3.54 19.57 2.87
C GLY A 17 -3.37 21.02 2.39
N LEU A 18 -4.07 21.43 1.33
CA LEU A 18 -4.06 22.82 0.86
C LEU A 18 -4.68 23.78 1.88
N LEU A 19 -5.79 23.41 2.51
CA LEU A 19 -6.43 24.23 3.55
C LEU A 19 -5.54 24.37 4.79
N GLU A 20 -4.82 23.30 5.16
CA GLU A 20 -3.82 23.34 6.22
C GLU A 20 -2.70 24.36 5.89
N ASP A 21 -2.09 24.25 4.71
CA ASP A 21 -0.92 25.04 4.31
C ASP A 21 -1.26 26.52 4.03
N LEU A 22 -2.44 26.80 3.45
CA LEU A 22 -2.94 28.17 3.24
C LEU A 22 -3.35 28.86 4.55
N GLY A 23 -3.75 28.07 5.55
CA GLY A 23 -4.24 28.55 6.83
C GLY A 23 -5.31 29.63 6.69
N ARG A 24 -5.14 30.74 7.42
CA ARG A 24 -6.08 31.89 7.41
C ARG A 24 -5.63 33.05 6.53
N GLY A 25 -4.35 33.08 6.16
CA GLY A 25 -3.69 34.23 5.51
C GLY A 25 -3.34 34.02 4.05
N ALA A 26 -3.58 32.82 3.51
CA ALA A 26 -3.04 32.38 2.23
C ALA A 26 -1.51 32.52 2.18
N ASP A 27 -0.93 32.50 0.98
CA ASP A 27 0.50 32.57 0.76
C ASP A 27 1.00 34.03 0.79
N VAL A 28 1.37 34.51 1.99
CA VAL A 28 1.82 35.89 2.19
C VAL A 28 3.12 36.21 1.46
N THR A 29 4.03 35.24 1.32
CA THR A 29 5.34 35.45 0.68
C THR A 29 5.18 35.59 -0.83
N THR A 30 4.44 34.67 -1.46
CA THR A 30 4.18 34.74 -2.89
C THR A 30 3.38 35.98 -3.25
N ASN A 31 2.37 36.35 -2.45
CA ASN A 31 1.58 37.56 -2.71
C ASN A 31 2.37 38.85 -2.55
N ALA A 32 3.36 38.89 -1.65
CA ALA A 32 4.20 40.07 -1.44
C ALA A 32 5.29 40.25 -2.52
N LEU A 33 5.79 39.15 -3.10
CA LEU A 33 7.00 39.19 -3.94
C LEU A 33 6.75 38.97 -5.44
N ILE A 34 5.66 38.30 -5.82
CA ILE A 34 5.42 37.87 -7.20
C ILE A 34 4.30 38.71 -7.81
N GLY A 35 4.46 39.21 -9.04
CA GLY A 35 3.43 39.98 -9.75
C GLY A 35 2.19 39.13 -10.08
N PRO A 36 1.00 39.74 -10.26
CA PRO A 36 -0.22 39.02 -10.61
C PRO A 36 -0.18 38.38 -12.00
N ASP A 37 0.60 38.95 -12.94
CA ASP A 37 0.70 38.49 -14.32
C ASP A 37 1.96 37.63 -14.59
N ASP A 38 2.80 37.42 -13.57
CA ASP A 38 4.02 36.63 -13.70
C ASP A 38 3.70 35.18 -14.04
N LYS A 39 4.40 34.64 -15.03
CA LYS A 39 4.27 33.24 -15.46
C LYS A 39 5.56 32.48 -15.21
N VAL A 40 5.41 31.20 -14.90
CA VAL A 40 6.52 30.30 -14.65
C VAL A 40 6.30 28.96 -15.35
N ARG A 41 7.40 28.30 -15.71
CA ARG A 41 7.44 26.90 -16.09
C ARG A 41 8.37 26.17 -15.13
N VAL A 42 7.81 25.31 -14.28
CA VAL A 42 8.54 24.57 -13.24
C VAL A 42 8.64 23.10 -13.63
N VAL A 43 9.78 22.50 -13.29
CA VAL A 43 10.07 21.09 -13.54
C VAL A 43 10.16 20.35 -12.20
N VAL A 44 9.31 19.35 -12.00
CA VAL A 44 9.38 18.45 -10.84
C VAL A 44 10.44 17.39 -11.13
N ARG A 45 11.54 17.43 -10.37
CA ARG A 45 12.69 16.53 -10.53
C ARG A 45 12.86 15.63 -9.33
N SER A 46 13.23 14.37 -9.59
CA SER A 46 13.69 13.51 -8.51
C SER A 46 15.07 13.93 -8.01
N ARG A 47 15.27 13.91 -6.69
CA ARG A 47 16.59 14.13 -6.07
C ARG A 47 17.29 12.83 -5.70
N VAL A 48 16.55 11.73 -5.62
CA VAL A 48 17.03 10.42 -5.16
C VAL A 48 16.56 9.33 -6.13
N ALA A 49 17.28 8.21 -6.15
CA ALA A 49 16.80 7.05 -6.89
C ALA A 49 15.61 6.41 -6.16
N GLY A 50 14.67 5.82 -6.89
CA GLY A 50 13.52 5.15 -6.28
C GLY A 50 12.47 4.68 -7.27
N VAL A 51 11.26 4.46 -6.76
CA VAL A 51 10.06 4.15 -7.55
C VAL A 51 9.05 5.27 -7.36
N LEU A 52 8.56 5.82 -8.47
CA LEU A 52 7.62 6.94 -8.48
C LEU A 52 6.20 6.50 -8.15
N ALA A 53 5.56 7.21 -7.21
CA ALA A 53 4.13 7.06 -6.96
C ALA A 53 3.49 8.38 -6.50
N GLY A 54 2.29 8.68 -7.00
CA GLY A 54 1.45 9.78 -6.51
C GLY A 54 1.41 11.04 -7.37
N LEU A 55 1.75 10.98 -8.67
CA LEU A 55 1.69 12.18 -9.53
C LEU A 55 0.27 12.73 -9.70
N ASP A 56 -0.77 11.90 -9.55
CA ASP A 56 -2.15 12.37 -9.62
C ASP A 56 -2.49 13.33 -8.45
N LEU A 57 -1.88 13.13 -7.28
CA LEU A 57 -2.03 14.05 -6.14
C LEU A 57 -1.28 15.37 -6.38
N VAL A 58 -0.13 15.32 -7.07
CA VAL A 58 0.61 16.51 -7.50
C VAL A 58 -0.22 17.31 -8.50
N ARG A 59 -0.79 16.64 -9.51
CA ARG A 59 -1.67 17.29 -10.48
C ARG A 59 -2.86 17.95 -9.79
N LEU A 60 -3.49 17.26 -8.84
CA LEU A 60 -4.63 17.78 -8.09
C LEU A 60 -4.25 18.97 -7.21
N SER A 61 -3.06 19.01 -6.62
CA SER A 61 -2.66 20.16 -5.78
C SER A 61 -2.58 21.43 -6.61
N PHE A 62 -2.06 21.36 -7.83
CA PHE A 62 -2.05 22.49 -8.76
C PHE A 62 -3.46 22.81 -9.29
N HIS A 63 -4.22 21.80 -9.70
CA HIS A 63 -5.56 21.99 -10.27
C HIS A 63 -6.55 22.63 -9.29
N LEU A 64 -6.49 22.27 -8.00
CA LEU A 64 -7.37 22.83 -6.98
C LEU A 64 -7.04 24.29 -6.62
N ILE A 65 -5.79 24.71 -6.79
CA ILE A 65 -5.38 26.10 -6.64
C ILE A 65 -5.81 26.92 -7.85
N ASP A 66 -5.53 26.40 -9.06
CA ASP A 66 -5.80 27.10 -10.30
C ASP A 66 -6.01 26.08 -11.45
N PRO A 67 -7.27 25.89 -11.89
CA PRO A 67 -7.60 24.96 -12.97
C PRO A 67 -6.97 25.33 -14.32
N SER A 68 -6.45 26.55 -14.50
CA SER A 68 -5.81 26.99 -15.75
C SER A 68 -4.35 26.55 -15.88
N LEU A 69 -3.73 26.06 -14.80
CA LEU A 69 -2.37 25.53 -14.84
C LEU A 69 -2.28 24.30 -15.75
N ARG A 70 -1.28 24.29 -16.62
CA ARG A 70 -0.96 23.12 -17.44
C ARG A 70 -0.09 22.18 -16.64
N PHE A 71 -0.50 20.91 -16.56
CA PHE A 71 0.28 19.86 -15.93
C PHE A 71 0.62 18.80 -16.97
N GLU A 72 1.91 18.60 -17.22
CA GLU A 72 2.43 17.56 -18.10
C GLU A 72 3.10 16.47 -17.27
N ARG A 73 2.65 15.23 -17.47
CA ARG A 73 3.23 14.06 -16.82
C ARG A 73 4.38 13.52 -17.67
N CYS A 74 5.59 13.47 -17.11
CA CYS A 74 6.79 13.01 -17.84
C CYS A 74 7.21 11.57 -17.47
N ALA A 75 6.68 11.01 -16.39
CA ALA A 75 6.97 9.65 -15.94
C ALA A 75 5.70 8.89 -15.51
N ALA A 76 5.69 7.57 -15.70
CA ALA A 76 4.59 6.70 -15.32
C ALA A 76 4.62 6.33 -13.82
N GLU A 77 3.45 6.03 -13.24
CA GLU A 77 3.36 5.46 -11.89
C GLU A 77 4.06 4.09 -11.84
N GLY A 78 4.82 3.84 -10.79
CA GLY A 78 5.61 2.61 -10.62
C GLY A 78 6.89 2.57 -11.47
N ALA A 79 7.21 3.65 -12.20
CA ALA A 79 8.48 3.73 -12.92
C ALA A 79 9.65 3.86 -11.93
N SER A 80 10.76 3.18 -12.24
CA SER A 80 12.05 3.47 -11.61
C SER A 80 12.52 4.86 -12.03
N ILE A 81 12.99 5.64 -11.08
CA ILE A 81 13.51 7.00 -11.28
C ILE A 81 14.92 7.12 -10.71
N ALA A 82 15.74 7.92 -11.36
CA ALA A 82 17.09 8.29 -10.96
C ALA A 82 17.14 9.77 -10.52
N PRO A 83 18.19 10.20 -9.78
CA PRO A 83 18.41 11.61 -9.52
C PRO A 83 18.43 12.42 -10.82
N GLN A 84 17.82 13.61 -10.79
CA GLN A 84 17.63 14.55 -11.90
C GLN A 84 16.56 14.20 -12.93
N ASP A 85 15.97 13.00 -12.87
CA ASP A 85 14.85 12.64 -13.75
C ASP A 85 13.69 13.60 -13.58
N VAL A 86 13.11 14.01 -14.71
CA VAL A 86 11.92 14.85 -14.76
C VAL A 86 10.68 13.96 -14.66
N VAL A 87 9.86 14.18 -13.64
CA VAL A 87 8.64 13.39 -13.43
C VAL A 87 7.37 14.13 -13.86
N ALA A 88 7.38 15.46 -13.81
CA ALA A 88 6.31 16.31 -14.28
C ALA A 88 6.80 17.73 -14.61
N VAL A 89 6.04 18.44 -15.43
CA VAL A 89 6.22 19.86 -15.73
C VAL A 89 4.91 20.59 -15.44
N VAL A 90 5.01 21.78 -14.87
CA VAL A 90 3.87 22.64 -14.53
C VAL A 90 4.10 24.03 -15.10
N GLU A 91 3.10 24.60 -15.77
CA GLU A 91 3.20 25.91 -16.41
C GLU A 91 1.94 26.75 -16.19
N GLY A 92 2.13 28.04 -15.88
CA GLY A 92 1.05 29.00 -15.73
C GLY A 92 1.41 30.14 -14.78
N SER A 93 0.42 30.63 -14.03
CA SER A 93 0.60 31.68 -13.01
C SER A 93 1.67 31.30 -12.00
N ALA A 94 2.68 32.16 -11.85
CA ALA A 94 3.77 31.95 -10.90
C ALA A 94 3.24 31.85 -9.46
N ARG A 95 2.23 32.67 -9.11
CA ARG A 95 1.61 32.62 -7.79
C ARG A 95 0.94 31.27 -7.53
N SER A 96 0.12 30.82 -8.48
CA SER A 96 -0.63 29.57 -8.37
C SER A 96 0.31 28.36 -8.27
N VAL A 97 1.38 28.33 -9.07
CA VAL A 97 2.37 27.26 -9.03
C VAL A 97 3.09 27.21 -7.68
N LEU A 98 3.58 28.33 -7.17
CA LEU A 98 4.29 28.36 -5.88
C LEU A 98 3.40 27.94 -4.71
N THR A 99 2.15 28.39 -4.69
CA THR A 99 1.19 28.05 -3.62
C THR A 99 0.80 26.56 -3.62
N GLY A 100 0.64 25.93 -4.78
CA GLY A 100 0.25 24.51 -4.86
C GLY A 100 1.40 23.50 -4.70
N GLU A 101 2.65 23.97 -4.71
CA GLU A 101 3.84 23.13 -4.83
C GLU A 101 4.03 22.21 -3.61
N ARG A 102 4.07 22.77 -2.40
CA ARG A 102 4.51 22.05 -1.20
C ARG A 102 3.62 20.85 -0.89
N VAL A 103 2.31 21.04 -0.96
CA VAL A 103 1.33 19.97 -0.71
C VAL A 103 1.48 18.84 -1.72
N GLY A 104 1.60 19.14 -3.01
CA GLY A 104 1.84 18.14 -4.06
C GLY A 104 3.13 17.37 -3.82
N LEU A 105 4.23 18.08 -3.54
CA LEU A 105 5.54 17.48 -3.27
C LEU A 105 5.54 16.58 -2.03
N ASN A 106 4.80 16.95 -0.98
CA ASN A 106 4.69 16.13 0.23
C ASN A 106 4.02 14.78 -0.07
N PHE A 107 2.93 14.78 -0.84
CA PHE A 107 2.24 13.54 -1.24
C PHE A 107 3.13 12.63 -2.10
N VAL A 108 3.71 13.14 -3.19
CA VAL A 108 4.55 12.31 -4.08
C VAL A 108 5.80 11.80 -3.37
N SER A 109 6.40 12.60 -2.48
CA SER A 109 7.57 12.16 -1.70
C SER A 109 7.21 11.01 -0.76
N HIS A 110 6.11 11.14 -0.01
CA HIS A 110 5.63 10.10 0.90
C HIS A 110 5.30 8.80 0.17
N LEU A 111 4.51 8.89 -0.91
CA LEU A 111 4.07 7.73 -1.66
C LEU A 111 5.21 7.07 -2.45
N SER A 112 6.11 7.85 -3.03
CA SER A 112 7.31 7.31 -3.68
C SER A 112 8.25 6.63 -2.68
N GLY A 113 8.33 7.12 -1.44
CA GLY A 113 9.05 6.44 -0.35
C GLY A 113 8.50 5.03 -0.09
N ILE A 114 7.17 4.90 0.04
CA ILE A 114 6.50 3.60 0.23
C ILE A 114 6.71 2.68 -0.97
N ALA A 115 6.57 3.20 -2.19
CA ALA A 115 6.76 2.41 -3.42
C ALA A 115 8.21 1.92 -3.53
N THR A 116 9.18 2.77 -3.20
CA THR A 116 10.61 2.44 -3.20
C THR A 116 10.93 1.35 -2.20
N ALA A 117 10.51 1.51 -0.94
CA ALA A 117 10.71 0.48 0.09
C ALA A 117 10.06 -0.85 -0.30
N THR A 118 8.84 -0.80 -0.85
CA THR A 118 8.15 -2.00 -1.34
C THR A 118 8.95 -2.70 -2.42
N ALA A 119 9.48 -1.96 -3.40
CA ALA A 119 10.26 -2.51 -4.51
C ALA A 119 11.56 -3.17 -4.03
N GLU A 120 12.23 -2.61 -3.02
CA GLU A 120 13.41 -3.22 -2.40
C GLU A 120 13.08 -4.57 -1.76
N ILE A 121 11.96 -4.67 -1.06
CA ILE A 121 11.53 -5.91 -0.43
C ILE A 121 11.07 -6.94 -1.48
N VAL A 122 10.33 -6.51 -2.51
CA VAL A 122 9.96 -7.37 -3.65
C VAL A 122 11.23 -7.95 -4.31
N ARG A 123 12.26 -7.12 -4.49
CA ARG A 123 13.56 -7.58 -5.03
C ARG A 123 14.22 -8.64 -4.13
N SER A 124 14.07 -8.53 -2.81
CA SER A 124 14.66 -9.49 -1.86
C SER A 124 14.09 -10.92 -1.96
N VAL A 125 12.88 -11.08 -2.52
CA VAL A 125 12.23 -12.38 -2.76
C VAL A 125 12.25 -12.81 -4.23
N HIS A 126 13.01 -12.10 -5.07
CA HIS A 126 13.18 -12.44 -6.48
C HIS A 126 13.67 -13.89 -6.66
N GLY A 127 13.10 -14.61 -7.63
CA GLY A 127 13.39 -16.03 -7.86
C GLY A 127 12.57 -17.01 -7.01
N THR A 128 11.71 -16.50 -6.11
CA THR A 128 10.71 -17.29 -5.40
C THR A 128 9.32 -17.11 -6.02
N LYS A 129 8.31 -17.85 -5.53
CA LYS A 129 6.90 -17.60 -5.84
C LYS A 129 6.23 -16.67 -4.81
N ALA A 130 7.01 -16.07 -3.91
CA ALA A 130 6.46 -15.25 -2.84
C ALA A 130 5.96 -13.91 -3.41
N GLN A 131 4.79 -13.47 -2.95
CA GLN A 131 4.27 -12.12 -3.23
C GLN A 131 4.34 -11.28 -1.97
N ILE A 132 4.55 -9.98 -2.11
CA ILE A 132 4.66 -9.05 -0.98
C ILE A 132 3.36 -8.28 -0.79
N CYS A 133 2.78 -8.32 0.40
CA CYS A 133 1.42 -7.85 0.67
C CYS A 133 1.37 -6.80 1.79
N CYS A 134 0.69 -5.67 1.62
CA CYS A 134 0.54 -4.65 2.67
C CYS A 134 -0.55 -5.00 3.71
N THR A 135 -0.62 -4.26 4.82
CA THR A 135 -1.63 -4.45 5.90
C THR A 135 -2.64 -3.30 5.99
N ARG A 136 -3.46 -3.29 7.05
CA ARG A 136 -4.28 -2.15 7.50
C ARG A 136 -3.54 -1.20 8.46
N LYS A 137 -2.28 -1.49 8.81
CA LYS A 137 -1.39 -0.63 9.60
C LYS A 137 -0.88 0.49 8.68
N THR A 138 -1.73 1.47 8.50
CA THR A 138 -1.56 2.62 7.60
C THR A 138 -1.82 3.88 8.39
N LEU A 139 -1.31 5.01 7.90
CA LEU A 139 -1.71 6.31 8.44
C LEU A 139 -3.24 6.45 8.32
N PRO A 140 -3.93 6.89 9.40
CA PRO A 140 -5.37 7.17 9.34
C PRO A 140 -5.70 8.14 8.20
N GLY A 141 -6.78 7.88 7.45
CA GLY A 141 -7.17 8.66 6.27
C GLY A 141 -6.41 8.34 4.98
N PHE A 142 -5.18 7.82 5.06
CA PHE A 142 -4.28 7.68 3.90
C PHE A 142 -4.26 6.25 3.31
N ARG A 143 -5.08 5.33 3.83
CA ARG A 143 -5.00 3.90 3.50
C ARG A 143 -5.06 3.61 2.01
N ALA A 144 -5.97 4.25 1.27
CA ALA A 144 -6.13 4.00 -0.16
C ALA A 144 -4.85 4.36 -0.94
N ILE A 145 -4.29 5.54 -0.68
CA ILE A 145 -3.09 6.03 -1.37
C ILE A 145 -1.82 5.29 -0.95
N GLN A 146 -1.69 4.90 0.32
CA GLN A 146 -0.54 4.11 0.77
C GLN A 146 -0.56 2.69 0.20
N LYS A 147 -1.73 2.04 0.12
CA LYS A 147 -1.86 0.75 -0.55
C LYS A 147 -1.68 0.84 -2.06
N TYR A 148 -2.07 1.95 -2.65
CA TYR A 148 -1.77 2.25 -4.05
C TYR A 148 -0.25 2.36 -4.28
N ALA A 149 0.48 3.05 -3.41
CA ALA A 149 1.95 3.13 -3.48
C ALA A 149 2.64 1.76 -3.34
N VAL A 150 2.13 0.88 -2.46
CA VAL A 150 2.60 -0.52 -2.37
C VAL A 150 2.46 -1.23 -3.72
N ARG A 151 1.32 -1.07 -4.40
CA ARG A 151 1.11 -1.66 -5.73
C ARG A 151 2.04 -1.04 -6.78
N ALA A 152 2.32 0.25 -6.70
CA ALA A 152 3.30 0.91 -7.56
C ALA A 152 4.72 0.33 -7.37
N GLY A 153 5.09 -0.02 -6.15
CA GLY A 153 6.34 -0.72 -5.82
C GLY A 153 6.37 -2.22 -6.18
N GLY A 154 5.33 -2.75 -6.84
CA GLY A 154 5.25 -4.16 -7.23
C GLY A 154 4.72 -5.11 -6.13
N GLY A 155 4.26 -4.56 -5.00
CA GLY A 155 3.53 -5.31 -3.99
C GLY A 155 2.07 -5.55 -4.39
N ILE A 156 1.34 -6.27 -3.53
CA ILE A 156 -0.09 -6.52 -3.65
C ILE A 156 -0.84 -6.02 -2.42
N SER A 157 -2.15 -5.82 -2.55
CA SER A 157 -2.99 -5.40 -1.44
C SER A 157 -3.59 -6.60 -0.71
N HIS A 158 -3.49 -6.59 0.63
CA HIS A 158 -4.39 -7.37 1.49
C HIS A 158 -5.75 -6.66 1.59
N ARG A 159 -6.66 -7.16 2.42
CA ARG A 159 -7.99 -6.59 2.62
C ARG A 159 -7.96 -5.09 2.94
N MET A 160 -8.76 -4.29 2.24
CA MET A 160 -8.84 -2.84 2.36
C MET A 160 -9.34 -2.39 3.74
N GLY A 161 -10.43 -2.98 4.22
CA GLY A 161 -11.05 -2.65 5.49
C GLY A 161 -11.49 -3.89 6.26
N LEU A 162 -12.35 -3.69 7.27
CA LEU A 162 -12.98 -4.79 8.02
C LEU A 162 -14.12 -5.45 7.22
N ASP A 163 -14.64 -4.72 6.25
CA ASP A 163 -15.74 -5.02 5.33
C ASP A 163 -15.32 -5.87 4.11
N ASP A 164 -14.01 -5.94 3.81
CA ASP A 164 -13.50 -6.56 2.58
C ASP A 164 -13.26 -8.08 2.72
N ALA A 165 -12.77 -8.54 3.88
CA ALA A 165 -12.59 -9.96 4.16
C ALA A 165 -12.63 -10.26 5.67
N ILE A 166 -13.04 -11.46 6.03
CA ILE A 166 -13.01 -11.96 7.41
C ILE A 166 -11.59 -12.41 7.73
N LEU A 167 -11.04 -11.89 8.83
CA LEU A 167 -9.76 -12.35 9.40
C LEU A 167 -10.00 -12.73 10.86
N ILE A 168 -10.06 -14.04 11.11
CA ILE A 168 -10.18 -14.62 12.44
C ILE A 168 -8.80 -14.54 13.11
N LYS A 169 -8.78 -14.16 14.38
CA LYS A 169 -7.59 -14.01 15.22
C LYS A 169 -7.77 -14.76 16.53
N ASP A 170 -6.70 -14.92 17.29
CA ASP A 170 -6.66 -15.40 18.67
C ASP A 170 -7.87 -14.98 19.53
N ASN A 171 -8.16 -13.67 19.58
CA ASN A 171 -9.25 -13.11 20.37
C ASN A 171 -10.63 -13.60 19.91
N HIS A 172 -10.80 -13.78 18.60
CA HIS A 172 -12.06 -14.29 18.04
C HIS A 172 -12.23 -15.78 18.34
N ILE A 173 -11.13 -16.56 18.26
CA ILE A 173 -11.13 -17.99 18.58
C ILE A 173 -11.46 -18.21 20.05
N ALA A 174 -10.83 -17.43 20.95
CA ALA A 174 -11.08 -17.50 22.39
C ALA A 174 -12.55 -17.25 22.73
N LEU A 175 -13.19 -16.28 22.07
CA LEU A 175 -14.62 -15.97 22.26
C LEU A 175 -15.57 -16.96 21.56
N ALA A 176 -15.12 -17.62 20.49
CA ALA A 176 -15.88 -18.65 19.79
C ALA A 176 -15.75 -20.05 20.42
N GLY A 177 -14.75 -20.25 21.29
CA GLY A 177 -14.45 -21.48 22.01
C GLY A 177 -13.55 -22.48 21.28
N SER A 178 -13.48 -22.43 19.95
CA SER A 178 -12.56 -23.26 19.13
C SER A 178 -12.34 -22.67 17.74
N ILE A 179 -11.30 -23.13 17.02
CA ILE A 179 -11.05 -22.72 15.64
C ILE A 179 -12.22 -23.16 14.75
N GLN A 180 -12.68 -24.40 14.91
CA GLN A 180 -13.80 -24.94 14.15
C GLN A 180 -15.06 -24.08 14.32
N ASN A 181 -15.44 -23.74 15.56
CA ASN A 181 -16.62 -22.91 15.83
C ASN A 181 -16.47 -21.50 15.21
N ALA A 182 -15.28 -20.90 15.30
CA ALA A 182 -15.02 -19.58 14.72
C ALA A 182 -15.21 -19.60 13.20
N VAL A 183 -14.67 -20.62 12.52
CA VAL A 183 -14.79 -20.79 11.07
C VAL A 183 -16.22 -21.09 10.65
N GLU A 184 -16.94 -21.96 11.36
CA GLU A 184 -18.34 -22.28 11.05
C GLU A 184 -19.23 -21.03 11.17
N ARG A 185 -19.07 -20.24 12.23
CA ARG A 185 -19.77 -18.96 12.40
C ARG A 185 -19.43 -17.97 11.28
N ALA A 186 -18.15 -17.85 10.94
CA ALA A 186 -17.71 -16.98 9.85
C ALA A 186 -18.30 -17.41 8.50
N ARG A 187 -18.35 -18.71 8.20
CA ARG A 187 -18.94 -19.25 6.97
C ARG A 187 -20.45 -19.05 6.89
N ALA A 188 -21.15 -19.19 8.00
CA ALA A 188 -22.59 -18.94 8.05
C ALA A 188 -22.93 -17.47 7.79
N TYR A 189 -22.04 -16.55 8.19
CA TYR A 189 -22.21 -15.11 7.97
C TYR A 189 -21.69 -14.64 6.59
N ALA A 190 -20.60 -15.24 6.09
CA ALA A 190 -19.94 -14.81 4.86
C ALA A 190 -20.85 -14.99 3.64
N GLY A 191 -21.03 -13.93 2.87
CA GLY A 191 -21.55 -14.03 1.51
C GLY A 191 -20.55 -14.78 0.60
N HIS A 192 -21.03 -15.31 -0.52
CA HIS A 192 -20.22 -16.11 -1.45
C HIS A 192 -18.96 -15.40 -2.01
N MET A 193 -18.87 -14.06 -1.89
CA MET A 193 -17.72 -13.25 -2.32
C MET A 193 -16.74 -12.92 -1.19
N THR A 194 -17.10 -13.14 0.08
CA THR A 194 -16.26 -12.77 1.22
C THR A 194 -15.28 -13.88 1.57
N LYS A 195 -13.99 -13.57 1.57
CA LYS A 195 -12.93 -14.52 1.92
C LYS A 195 -12.75 -14.65 3.42
N ILE A 196 -12.38 -15.85 3.88
CA ILE A 196 -12.10 -16.16 5.28
C ILE A 196 -10.62 -16.52 5.44
N GLU A 197 -9.91 -15.73 6.22
CA GLU A 197 -8.52 -15.98 6.63
C GLU A 197 -8.48 -16.24 8.14
N VAL A 198 -7.61 -17.15 8.58
CA VAL A 198 -7.40 -17.45 10.01
C VAL A 198 -5.94 -17.23 10.38
N GLU A 199 -5.72 -16.49 11.46
CA GLU A 199 -4.41 -16.31 12.09
C GLU A 199 -4.14 -17.43 13.09
N VAL A 200 -2.95 -18.02 13.00
CA VAL A 200 -2.44 -19.05 13.91
C VAL A 200 -1.02 -18.71 14.34
N ASP A 201 -0.69 -18.99 15.59
CA ASP A 201 0.60 -18.68 16.20
C ASP A 201 1.40 -19.93 16.63
N THR A 202 0.77 -21.12 16.58
CA THR A 202 1.38 -22.40 16.94
C THR A 202 1.23 -23.46 15.85
N PRO A 203 2.18 -24.41 15.72
CA PRO A 203 2.03 -25.55 14.83
C PRO A 203 0.77 -26.36 15.10
N GLU A 204 0.38 -26.51 16.36
CA GLU A 204 -0.78 -27.29 16.79
C GLU A 204 -2.09 -26.66 16.29
N GLN A 205 -2.25 -25.33 16.41
CA GLN A 205 -3.38 -24.62 15.80
C GLN A 205 -3.42 -24.76 14.28
N LEU A 206 -2.26 -24.75 13.61
CA LEU A 206 -2.20 -24.97 12.16
C LEU A 206 -2.68 -26.39 11.81
N GLN A 207 -2.31 -27.42 12.59
CA GLN A 207 -2.79 -28.79 12.38
C GLN A 207 -4.31 -28.91 12.57
N GLU A 208 -4.84 -28.25 13.62
CA GLU A 208 -6.28 -28.16 13.85
C GLU A 208 -6.98 -27.50 12.66
N LEU A 209 -6.51 -26.32 12.25
CA LEU A 209 -7.05 -25.55 11.14
C LEU A 209 -7.06 -26.31 9.81
N LEU A 210 -6.03 -27.11 9.53
CA LEU A 210 -5.95 -27.93 8.31
C LEU A 210 -7.03 -29.02 8.25
N SER A 211 -7.64 -29.38 9.39
CA SER A 211 -8.76 -30.32 9.47
C SER A 211 -10.12 -29.62 9.30
N VAL A 212 -10.16 -28.28 9.32
CA VAL A 212 -11.37 -27.47 9.20
C VAL A 212 -11.58 -27.04 7.75
N ASN A 213 -12.78 -27.28 7.22
CA ASN A 213 -13.14 -26.90 5.85
C ASN A 213 -13.62 -25.43 5.75
N GLY A 214 -13.40 -24.82 4.59
CA GLY A 214 -13.98 -23.53 4.23
C GLY A 214 -13.19 -22.30 4.71
N VAL A 215 -11.88 -22.47 4.90
CA VAL A 215 -10.91 -21.38 5.07
C VAL A 215 -10.21 -21.13 3.75
N ASP A 216 -10.08 -19.86 3.34
CA ASP A 216 -9.45 -19.47 2.09
C ASP A 216 -7.94 -19.20 2.22
N ALA A 217 -7.48 -18.75 3.40
CA ALA A 217 -6.09 -18.39 3.67
C ALA A 217 -5.71 -18.58 5.15
N VAL A 218 -4.40 -18.68 5.42
CA VAL A 218 -3.85 -18.79 6.78
C VAL A 218 -2.73 -17.78 7.01
N LEU A 219 -2.83 -17.02 8.09
CA LEU A 219 -1.81 -16.09 8.54
C LEU A 219 -0.97 -16.76 9.63
N LEU A 220 0.33 -16.95 9.40
CA LEU A 220 1.23 -17.51 10.40
C LEU A 220 1.86 -16.37 11.20
N ASP A 221 1.40 -16.14 12.43
CA ASP A 221 1.94 -15.07 13.26
C ASP A 221 3.16 -15.56 14.06
N ASN A 222 4.27 -14.83 13.94
CA ASN A 222 5.51 -15.01 14.70
C ASN A 222 6.16 -16.42 14.75
N MET A 223 5.69 -17.39 13.95
CA MET A 223 6.24 -18.75 13.95
C MET A 223 7.72 -18.80 13.47
N PRO A 224 8.65 -19.39 14.25
CA PRO A 224 10.05 -19.57 13.84
C PRO A 224 10.17 -20.51 12.63
N PRO A 225 11.00 -20.16 11.62
CA PRO A 225 11.38 -21.08 10.57
C PRO A 225 12.28 -22.13 11.23
N LYS A 226 11.69 -23.26 11.65
CA LYS A 226 12.50 -24.37 12.14
C LYS A 226 13.32 -24.92 10.97
N PRO A 227 14.62 -25.23 11.15
CA PRO A 227 15.42 -25.93 10.16
C PRO A 227 14.99 -27.40 10.15
N CYS A 228 13.83 -27.69 9.57
CA CYS A 228 13.40 -29.06 9.41
C CYS A 228 12.42 -29.14 8.24
N GLY A 229 12.71 -30.04 7.29
CA GLY A 229 11.89 -30.29 6.11
C GLY A 229 10.42 -30.63 6.43
N SER A 230 10.07 -30.91 7.69
CA SER A 230 8.71 -31.18 8.14
C SER A 230 7.78 -29.97 8.04
N VAL A 231 8.09 -28.79 8.59
CA VAL A 231 7.18 -27.62 8.51
C VAL A 231 6.91 -27.23 7.05
N LEU A 232 7.92 -27.43 6.21
CA LEU A 232 7.85 -27.22 4.78
C LEU A 232 7.06 -28.30 4.01
N LEU A 233 7.08 -29.56 4.49
CA LEU A 233 6.33 -30.67 3.91
C LEU A 233 4.83 -30.62 4.25
N TRP A 234 4.45 -30.02 5.38
CA TRP A 234 3.03 -29.82 5.73
C TRP A 234 2.30 -28.93 4.72
N TYR A 235 3.01 -27.99 4.07
CA TYR A 235 2.48 -27.17 2.97
C TYR A 235 2.08 -27.94 1.71
N LYS A 236 2.55 -29.19 1.57
CA LYS A 236 2.41 -29.98 0.33
C LYS A 236 1.35 -31.07 0.42
N ALA A 237 0.77 -31.34 1.59
CA ALA A 237 0.02 -32.57 1.81
C ALA A 237 -1.22 -32.38 2.70
N LYS A 238 -2.26 -31.75 2.14
CA LYS A 238 -3.69 -32.13 2.23
C LYS A 238 -4.59 -30.91 1.94
N CYS A 239 -5.34 -31.03 0.86
CA CYS A 239 -6.67 -30.43 0.64
C CYS A 239 -6.89 -28.91 0.57
N LEU A 240 -5.88 -28.04 0.40
CA LEU A 240 -6.11 -26.64 0.04
C LEU A 240 -5.17 -26.17 -1.08
N PRO A 241 -5.59 -26.16 -2.36
CA PRO A 241 -4.77 -25.66 -3.48
C PRO A 241 -4.44 -24.15 -3.41
N ARG A 242 -4.80 -23.46 -2.33
CA ARG A 242 -4.67 -22.00 -2.14
C ARG A 242 -4.12 -21.58 -0.78
N LEU A 243 -3.41 -22.45 -0.06
CA LEU A 243 -2.82 -22.07 1.22
C LEU A 243 -1.72 -21.01 1.01
N ARG A 244 -2.07 -19.74 1.26
CA ARG A 244 -1.17 -18.59 1.24
C ARG A 244 -0.74 -18.36 2.68
N ALA A 245 0.46 -18.80 3.06
CA ALA A 245 1.03 -18.44 4.35
C ALA A 245 1.75 -17.11 4.30
N VAL A 246 1.82 -16.48 5.47
CA VAL A 246 2.26 -15.09 5.66
C VAL A 246 3.40 -15.06 6.66
N LEU A 247 4.48 -14.34 6.36
CA LEU A 247 5.67 -14.27 7.22
C LEU A 247 6.20 -12.82 7.38
N PRO A 248 6.90 -12.52 8.49
CA PRO A 248 7.52 -11.22 8.74
C PRO A 248 8.86 -10.99 7.98
N PRO A 249 9.31 -9.73 7.79
CA PRO A 249 10.41 -9.36 6.88
C PRO A 249 11.78 -9.96 7.20
N LYS A 250 12.11 -10.17 8.48
CA LYS A 250 13.43 -10.67 8.91
C LYS A 250 13.76 -12.10 8.43
N ARG A 251 12.83 -12.76 7.73
CA ARG A 251 12.92 -14.19 7.35
C ARG A 251 12.69 -14.46 5.85
N LEU A 252 12.65 -13.42 5.03
CA LEU A 252 12.38 -13.50 3.59
C LEU A 252 13.38 -14.35 2.79
N ARG A 253 14.65 -14.46 3.25
CA ARG A 253 15.70 -15.25 2.59
C ARG A 253 15.61 -16.76 2.83
N LEU A 254 14.72 -17.21 3.71
CA LEU A 254 14.56 -18.63 4.07
C LEU A 254 13.39 -19.31 3.34
N LEU A 255 12.80 -18.65 2.34
CA LEU A 255 11.58 -19.12 1.68
C LEU A 255 11.87 -20.09 0.52
N PRO A 256 11.28 -21.30 0.53
CA PRO A 256 11.36 -22.23 -0.58
C PRO A 256 10.29 -21.99 -1.66
N LYS A 257 10.46 -22.71 -2.78
CA LYS A 257 9.71 -22.62 -4.04
C LYS A 257 8.42 -23.48 -4.04
N PRO A 258 7.32 -23.21 -3.31
CA PRO A 258 6.17 -22.52 -3.95
C PRO A 258 5.09 -21.85 -3.03
N GLY A 259 4.34 -20.85 -3.57
CA GLY A 259 2.95 -20.52 -3.17
C GLY A 259 2.71 -19.43 -2.10
N LEU A 260 3.75 -18.84 -1.55
CA LEU A 260 3.65 -18.00 -0.35
C LEU A 260 3.20 -16.55 -0.64
N ILE A 261 2.46 -15.90 0.28
CA ILE A 261 2.24 -14.44 0.24
C ILE A 261 2.82 -13.86 1.52
N CYS A 262 4.00 -13.25 1.41
CA CYS A 262 4.65 -12.60 2.53
C CYS A 262 4.03 -11.23 2.80
N PHE A 263 3.83 -10.88 4.06
CA PHE A 263 3.34 -9.55 4.41
C PHE A 263 4.50 -8.60 4.67
N LEU A 264 4.34 -7.38 4.17
CA LEU A 264 5.11 -6.24 4.59
C LEU A 264 4.43 -5.50 5.74
N TRP A 265 5.18 -5.47 6.83
CA TRP A 265 5.54 -4.32 7.64
C TRP A 265 4.55 -3.15 7.68
N GLY A 266 4.06 -2.84 8.89
CA GLY A 266 3.36 -1.60 9.19
C GLY A 266 4.28 -0.51 9.75
N GLY A 267 5.57 -0.57 9.41
CA GLY A 267 6.57 0.43 9.77
C GLY A 267 6.97 1.28 8.57
#